data_AF-A0A2V8YH33-F1
#
_entry.id   AF-A0A2V8YH33-F1
#
_cell.length_a   1.000
_cell.length_b   1.000
_cell.length_c   1.000
_cell.angle_alpha   90.00
_cell.angle_beta   90.00
_cell.angle_gamma   90.00
#
_symmetry.space_group_name_H-M   'P 1'
#
loop_
_entity.id
_entity.type
_entity.pdbx_description
1 polymer ?
#
loop_
_entity_poly.entity_id
_entity_poly.type
_entity_poly.pdbx_seq_one_letter_code
_entity_poly.pdbx_strand_id
1 'polypeptide(L)'
;MRLKYVVLPLVVVLAVSVLASLAGPPADTGTIEGKVTYTGTPPKMKPIDMSKEPTCAKEHNPPEMTQNVVTGPGNALQYVVVYISAGEPPSPAPSQAVRYDQKGCMYIPHVLPMQV
;
A
#
# COMPACT_ATOMS: atom_id res chain seq x y z
N MET A 1 -3.06 51.93 36.89
CA MET A 1 -1.86 51.76 36.02
C MET A 1 -1.18 50.39 36.13
N ARG A 2 -1.40 49.59 37.19
CA ARG A 2 -0.73 48.28 37.39
C ARG A 2 -1.39 47.07 36.69
N LEU A 3 -2.61 47.22 36.17
CA LEU A 3 -3.36 46.12 35.55
C LEU A 3 -2.82 45.74 34.16
N LYS A 4 -2.29 46.70 33.40
CA LYS A 4 -1.72 46.46 32.04
C LYS A 4 -0.44 45.62 32.06
N TYR A 5 0.33 45.64 33.15
CA TYR A 5 1.61 44.93 33.28
C TYR A 5 1.47 43.47 33.74
N VAL A 6 0.29 43.08 34.24
CA VAL A 6 -0.02 41.70 34.67
C VAL A 6 -0.76 40.93 33.56
N VAL A 7 -1.56 41.63 32.76
CA VAL A 7 -2.34 41.02 31.65
C VAL A 7 -1.43 40.55 30.50
N LEU A 8 -0.35 41.29 30.20
CA LEU A 8 0.56 40.93 29.11
C LEU A 8 1.36 39.62 29.35
N PRO A 9 2.01 39.39 30.52
CA PRO A 9 2.70 38.13 30.76
C PRO A 9 1.73 36.94 30.93
N LEU A 10 0.52 37.17 31.45
CA LEU A 10 -0.50 36.12 31.62
C LEU A 10 -1.03 35.60 30.28
N VAL A 11 -1.23 36.47 29.29
CA VAL A 11 -1.67 36.09 27.94
C VAL A 11 -0.57 35.36 27.17
N VAL A 12 0.70 35.72 27.38
CA VAL A 12 1.85 35.03 26.76
C VAL A 12 2.03 33.62 27.36
N VAL A 13 1.83 33.44 28.67
CA VAL A 13 1.92 32.11 29.32
C VAL A 13 0.78 31.18 28.91
N LEU A 14 -0.44 31.70 28.69
CA LEU A 14 -1.56 30.90 28.18
C LEU A 14 -1.39 30.50 26.70
N ALA A 15 -0.81 31.37 25.86
CA ALA A 15 -0.59 31.04 24.45
C ALA A 15 0.48 29.95 24.25
N VAL A 16 1.51 29.91 25.10
CA VAL A 16 2.58 28.90 25.03
C VAL A 16 2.12 27.51 25.52
N SER A 17 1.18 27.45 26.46
CA SER A 17 0.68 26.19 27.02
C SER A 17 -0.38 25.49 26.16
N VAL A 18 -1.04 26.20 25.24
CA VAL A 18 -2.00 25.62 24.27
C VAL A 18 -1.31 25.01 23.04
N LEU A 19 -0.07 25.40 22.73
CA LEU A 19 0.68 24.85 21.59
C LEU A 19 1.35 23.50 21.89
N ALA A 20 1.57 23.15 23.16
CA ALA A 20 2.23 21.91 23.55
C ALA A 20 1.30 20.68 23.56
N SER A 21 -0.02 20.89 23.51
CA SER A 21 -1.05 19.84 23.67
C SER A 21 -1.61 19.29 22.34
N LEU A 22 -1.02 19.67 21.20
CA LEU A 22 -1.39 19.16 19.87
C LEU A 22 -0.47 18.03 19.36
N ALA A 23 0.61 17.72 20.07
CA ALA A 23 1.41 16.54 19.76
C ALA A 23 0.76 15.32 20.45
N GLY A 24 -0.03 14.55 19.69
CA GLY A 24 -0.41 13.21 20.11
C GLY A 24 0.83 12.37 20.43
N PRO A 25 0.70 11.27 21.19
CA PRO A 25 1.82 10.37 21.45
C PRO A 25 2.45 9.97 20.11
N PRO A 26 3.80 9.89 20.02
CA PRO A 26 4.44 9.38 18.83
C PRO A 26 3.84 8.01 18.53
N ALA A 27 3.34 7.82 17.30
CA ALA A 27 3.00 6.49 16.85
C ALA A 27 4.28 5.65 16.98
N ASP A 28 4.21 4.49 17.65
CA ASP A 28 5.30 3.53 17.64
C ASP A 28 5.47 3.07 16.19
N THR A 29 6.43 3.66 15.46
CA THR A 29 6.66 3.35 14.06
C THR A 29 7.61 2.17 13.97
N GLY A 30 7.08 1.02 13.54
CA GLY A 30 7.88 -0.11 13.07
C GLY A 30 8.12 -0.01 11.57
N THR A 31 9.35 -0.31 11.11
CA THR A 31 9.65 -0.43 9.68
C THR A 31 9.82 -1.90 9.31
N ILE A 32 9.07 -2.36 8.30
CA ILE A 32 9.25 -3.69 7.71
C ILE A 32 10.09 -3.52 6.44
N GLU A 33 11.31 -4.04 6.46
CA GLU A 33 12.20 -4.11 5.31
C GLU A 33 12.53 -5.56 4.98
N GLY A 34 12.60 -5.87 3.69
CA GLY A 34 12.96 -7.20 3.24
C GLY A 34 12.90 -7.35 1.74
N LYS A 35 13.52 -8.42 1.25
CA LYS A 35 13.46 -8.84 -0.16
C LYS A 35 12.84 -10.23 -0.23
N VAL A 36 11.75 -10.36 -0.97
CA VAL A 36 11.11 -11.65 -1.23
C VAL A 36 11.58 -12.18 -2.57
N THR A 37 12.20 -13.38 -2.56
CA THR A 37 12.77 -14.00 -3.76
C THR A 37 12.19 -15.39 -4.02
N TYR A 38 12.08 -15.74 -5.29
CA TYR A 38 11.80 -17.09 -5.72
C TYR A 38 13.03 -18.00 -5.53
N THR A 39 12.84 -19.14 -4.89
CA THR A 39 13.91 -20.14 -4.70
C THR A 39 13.92 -21.14 -5.86
N GLY A 40 15.09 -21.33 -6.47
CA GLY A 40 15.26 -22.19 -7.64
C GLY A 40 15.04 -21.46 -8.97
N THR A 41 14.80 -22.23 -10.03
CA THR A 41 14.55 -21.70 -11.37
C THR A 41 13.05 -21.43 -11.54
N PRO A 42 12.63 -20.18 -11.81
CA PRO A 42 11.23 -19.88 -12.08
C PRO A 42 10.69 -20.71 -13.25
N PRO A 43 9.46 -21.24 -13.17
CA PRO A 43 8.88 -21.98 -14.28
C PRO A 43 8.73 -21.08 -15.51
N LYS A 44 8.82 -21.68 -16.70
CA LYS A 44 8.49 -20.95 -17.93
C LYS A 44 6.98 -20.73 -17.97
N MET A 45 6.58 -19.46 -17.95
CA MET A 45 5.17 -19.08 -18.08
C MET A 45 4.65 -19.46 -19.47
N LYS A 46 3.37 -19.80 -19.56
CA LYS A 46 2.71 -20.16 -20.81
C LYS A 46 1.87 -18.97 -21.31
N PRO A 47 1.64 -18.83 -22.62
CA PRO A 47 0.64 -17.90 -23.12
C PRO A 47 -0.74 -18.23 -22.55
N ILE A 48 -1.53 -17.20 -22.27
CA ILE A 48 -2.94 -17.35 -21.91
C ILE A 48 -3.72 -17.65 -23.20
N ASP A 49 -4.51 -18.73 -23.20
CA ASP A 49 -5.38 -19.05 -24.31
C ASP A 49 -6.62 -18.15 -24.29
N MET A 50 -6.58 -17.08 -25.10
CA MET A 50 -7.69 -16.16 -25.29
C MET A 50 -8.54 -16.49 -26.54
N SER A 51 -8.39 -17.67 -27.15
CA SER A 51 -9.09 -18.02 -28.39
C SER A 51 -10.63 -18.01 -28.26
N LYS A 52 -11.15 -18.17 -27.04
CA LYS A 52 -12.59 -18.07 -26.72
C LYS A 52 -13.08 -16.65 -26.54
N GLU A 53 -12.18 -15.66 -26.43
CA GLU A 53 -12.48 -14.24 -26.31
C GLU A 53 -11.76 -13.46 -27.42
N PRO A 54 -12.25 -13.47 -28.68
CA PRO A 54 -11.52 -12.95 -29.83
C PRO A 54 -11.24 -11.45 -29.77
N THR A 55 -12.03 -10.67 -29.02
CA THR A 55 -11.79 -9.25 -28.78
C THR A 55 -10.53 -9.07 -27.93
N CYS A 56 -10.43 -9.79 -26.81
CA CYS A 56 -9.25 -9.77 -25.95
C CYS A 56 -8.01 -10.31 -26.66
N ALA A 57 -8.14 -11.40 -27.44
CA ALA A 57 -7.02 -11.94 -28.20
C ALA A 57 -6.42 -10.93 -29.20
N LYS A 58 -7.22 -10.01 -29.73
CA LYS A 58 -6.75 -8.94 -30.64
C LYS A 58 -6.04 -7.80 -29.92
N GLU A 59 -6.34 -7.58 -28.64
CA GLU A 59 -5.70 -6.55 -27.84
C GLU A 59 -4.27 -6.91 -27.42
N HIS A 60 -3.89 -8.19 -27.54
CA HIS A 60 -2.61 -8.71 -27.06
C HIS A 60 -1.75 -9.29 -28.18
N ASN A 61 -0.72 -8.53 -28.57
CA ASN A 61 0.33 -8.99 -29.47
C ASN A 61 1.69 -8.42 -29.02
N PRO A 62 2.59 -9.23 -28.43
CA PRO A 62 2.51 -10.68 -28.27
C PRO A 62 1.42 -11.13 -27.28
N PRO A 63 1.04 -12.43 -27.26
CA PRO A 63 0.09 -12.95 -26.29
C PRO A 63 0.53 -12.70 -24.85
N GLU A 64 -0.42 -12.39 -23.98
CA GLU A 64 -0.16 -12.29 -22.55
C GLU A 64 0.24 -13.64 -21.96
N MET A 65 1.16 -13.61 -21.01
CA MET A 65 1.70 -14.80 -20.36
C MET A 65 1.02 -14.99 -19.00
N THR A 66 0.83 -16.23 -18.57
CA THR A 66 0.36 -16.53 -17.23
C THR A 66 1.28 -15.87 -16.20
N GLN A 67 0.72 -15.26 -15.16
CA GLN A 67 1.48 -14.52 -14.15
C GLN A 67 1.65 -15.32 -12.84
N ASN A 68 1.65 -16.65 -12.92
CA ASN A 68 1.74 -17.54 -11.74
C ASN A 68 3.01 -17.29 -10.92
N VAL A 69 4.13 -17.00 -11.59
CA VAL A 69 5.39 -16.59 -10.97
C VAL A 69 6.00 -15.49 -11.84
N VAL A 70 5.99 -14.26 -11.34
CA VAL A 70 6.61 -13.12 -12.02
C VAL A 70 7.84 -12.70 -11.22
N THR A 71 9.01 -12.90 -11.82
CA THR A 71 10.31 -12.59 -11.20
C THR A 71 11.03 -11.47 -11.94
N GLY A 72 11.77 -10.66 -11.17
CA GLY A 72 12.67 -9.63 -11.67
C GLY A 72 14.14 -9.91 -11.33
N PRO A 73 15.01 -8.89 -11.36
CA PRO A 73 16.43 -9.03 -11.08
C PRO A 73 16.73 -9.74 -9.74
N GLY A 74 17.64 -10.71 -9.77
CA GLY A 74 18.00 -11.51 -8.60
C GLY A 74 16.83 -12.29 -8.00
N ASN A 75 15.96 -12.84 -8.86
CA ASN A 75 14.77 -13.63 -8.53
C ASN A 75 13.76 -12.94 -7.60
N ALA A 76 13.74 -11.61 -7.54
CA ALA A 76 12.75 -10.89 -6.74
C ALA A 76 11.33 -11.15 -7.27
N LEU A 77 10.37 -11.39 -6.39
CA LEU A 77 8.97 -11.58 -6.80
C LEU A 77 8.25 -10.24 -6.93
N GLN A 78 7.49 -10.07 -8.02
CA GLN A 78 6.80 -8.80 -8.31
C GLN A 78 5.52 -8.61 -7.52
N TYR A 79 4.69 -9.66 -7.41
CA TYR A 79 3.37 -9.59 -6.78
C TYR A 79 3.39 -10.30 -5.42
N VAL A 80 3.74 -9.57 -4.37
CA VAL A 80 3.87 -10.09 -3.00
C VAL A 80 2.98 -9.30 -2.05
N VAL A 81 2.22 -10.00 -1.21
CA VAL A 81 1.46 -9.41 -0.10
C VAL A 81 2.11 -9.82 1.20
N VAL A 82 2.45 -8.84 2.04
CA VAL A 82 2.94 -9.05 3.40
C VAL A 82 1.81 -8.71 4.35
N TYR A 83 1.53 -9.59 5.30
CA TYR A 83 0.46 -9.43 6.28
C TYR A 83 1.01 -9.66 7.69
N ILE A 84 0.72 -8.72 8.59
CA ILE A 84 1.03 -8.84 10.03
C ILE A 84 -0.19 -9.47 10.69
N SER A 85 -0.04 -10.72 11.15
CA SER A 85 -1.15 -11.50 11.69
C SER A 85 -1.49 -11.21 13.16
N ALA A 86 -0.55 -10.67 13.93
CA ALA A 86 -0.72 -10.36 15.34
C ALA A 86 0.29 -9.31 15.81
N GLY A 87 0.05 -8.73 16.98
CA GLY A 87 0.95 -7.78 17.64
C GLY A 87 0.62 -6.31 17.41
N GLU A 88 -0.31 -6.01 16.51
CA GLU A 88 -0.80 -4.66 16.23
C GLU A 88 -2.25 -4.48 16.74
N PRO A 89 -2.59 -3.35 17.40
CA PRO A 89 -3.97 -3.02 17.70
C PRO A 89 -4.85 -2.96 16.44
N PRO A 90 -6.16 -3.28 16.52
CA PRO A 90 -7.04 -3.17 15.36
C PRO A 90 -7.04 -1.74 14.79
N SER A 91 -6.76 -1.63 13.50
CA SER A 91 -6.87 -0.38 12.75
C SER A 91 -8.20 -0.35 11.97
N PRO A 92 -8.86 0.81 11.85
CA PRO A 92 -10.06 0.93 11.02
C PRO A 92 -9.73 0.59 9.56
N ALA A 93 -10.64 -0.10 8.89
CA ALA A 93 -10.49 -0.39 7.47
C ALA A 93 -10.39 0.93 6.66
N PRO A 94 -9.51 1.03 5.65
CA PRO A 94 -9.43 2.20 4.78
C PRO A 94 -10.76 2.47 4.08
N SER A 95 -11.23 3.72 4.12
CA SER A 95 -12.46 4.16 3.42
C SER A 95 -12.22 4.49 1.94
N GLN A 96 -10.98 4.46 1.47
CA GLN A 96 -10.62 4.77 0.11
C GLN A 96 -11.19 3.71 -0.84
N ALA A 97 -11.98 4.16 -1.83
CA ALA A 97 -12.49 3.29 -2.87
C ALA A 97 -11.33 2.65 -3.64
N VAL A 98 -11.39 1.33 -3.75
CA VAL A 98 -10.38 0.56 -4.46
C VAL A 98 -10.80 0.38 -5.92
N ARG A 99 -9.84 0.47 -6.86
CA ARG A 99 -10.05 0.29 -8.30
C ARG A 99 -9.38 -1.00 -8.76
N TYR A 100 -10.14 -1.83 -9.45
CA TYR A 100 -9.69 -3.07 -10.06
C TYR A 100 -10.26 -3.12 -11.48
N ASP A 101 -9.49 -2.60 -12.43
CA ASP A 101 -9.92 -2.44 -13.81
C ASP A 101 -9.72 -3.75 -14.57
N GLN A 102 -10.59 -4.01 -15.55
CA GLN A 102 -10.37 -5.10 -16.51
C GLN A 102 -10.12 -4.49 -17.90
N LYS A 103 -8.97 -4.81 -18.50
CA LYS A 103 -8.58 -4.36 -19.85
C LYS A 103 -7.98 -5.54 -20.61
N GLY A 104 -8.45 -5.79 -21.83
CA GLY A 104 -8.01 -6.96 -22.61
C GLY A 104 -8.14 -8.27 -21.84
N CYS A 105 -9.23 -8.48 -21.11
CA CYS A 105 -9.42 -9.66 -20.24
C CYS A 105 -8.39 -9.83 -19.11
N MET A 106 -7.55 -8.83 -18.83
CA MET A 106 -6.58 -8.83 -17.73
C MET A 106 -7.04 -7.87 -16.64
N TYR A 107 -6.85 -8.26 -15.38
CA TYR A 107 -7.15 -7.40 -14.24
C TYR A 107 -5.94 -6.55 -13.85
N ILE A 108 -6.20 -5.26 -13.57
CA ILE A 108 -5.20 -4.26 -13.21
C ILE A 108 -5.67 -3.52 -11.95
N PRO A 109 -4.90 -3.58 -10.85
CA PRO A 109 -3.66 -4.34 -10.69
C PRO A 109 -3.89 -5.86 -10.73
N HIS A 110 -2.82 -6.65 -10.89
CA HIS A 110 -2.91 -8.12 -10.83
C HIS A 110 -3.17 -8.64 -9.41
N VAL A 111 -2.68 -7.93 -8.40
CA VAL A 111 -2.87 -8.23 -6.97
C VAL A 111 -3.20 -6.94 -6.24
N LEU A 112 -4.17 -7.03 -5.34
CA LEU A 112 -4.68 -5.90 -4.57
C LEU A 112 -5.08 -6.38 -3.16
N PRO A 113 -4.31 -6.04 -2.11
CA PRO A 113 -4.71 -6.35 -0.74
C PRO A 113 -5.85 -5.44 -0.30
N MET A 114 -6.82 -5.99 0.41
CA MET A 114 -7.96 -5.26 0.96
C MET A 114 -8.19 -5.68 2.42
N GLN A 115 -8.59 -4.71 3.23
CA GLN A 115 -9.07 -4.93 4.60
C GLN A 115 -10.58 -4.67 4.61
N VAL A 116 -11.35 -5.55 5.23
CA VAL A 116 -12.81 -5.47 5.37
C VAL A 116 -13.23 -5.24 6.80
#